data_AF-A0A0D0BMC4-F1
#
_entry.id   AF-A0A0D0BMC4-F1
#
_cell.length_a   1.000
_cell.length_b   1.000
_cell.length_c   1.000
_cell.angle_alpha   90.00
_cell.angle_beta   90.00
_cell.angle_gamma   90.00
#
_symmetry.space_group_name_H-M   'P 1'
#
loop_
_entity.id
_entity.type
_entity.pdbx_description
1 polymer ?
#
loop_
_entity_poly.entity_id
_entity_poly.type
_entity_poly.pdbx_seq_one_letter_code
_entity_poly.pdbx_strand_id
1 'polypeptide(L)'
;MNYLSDNGGETYNLRHFWSNFEIADMDFWRGEAYTKFFEFLDSKGGFYYERWGDAPVHSIAAALFIPKDELHFFRDIGYRHEPFQHCPRGEDWTRGKCSCNSHDTLGMGGFFFFLVLVVVLVLWANDATMEV
;
A
#
# COMPACT_ATOMS: atom_id res chain seq x y z
N MET A 1 -10.86 4.52 -8.28
CA MET A 1 -10.49 4.07 -9.64
C MET A 1 -9.22 4.70 -10.19
N ASN A 2 -9.04 6.03 -10.16
CA ASN A 2 -7.89 6.73 -10.77
C ASN A 2 -6.48 6.26 -10.32
N TYR A 3 -6.38 5.53 -9.20
CA TYR A 3 -5.13 4.93 -8.78
C TYR A 3 -4.72 3.76 -9.69
N LEU A 4 -5.65 2.84 -9.97
CA LEU A 4 -5.42 1.63 -10.77
C LEU A 4 -5.51 1.87 -12.27
N SER A 5 -6.15 2.95 -12.72
CA SER A 5 -6.43 3.18 -14.13
C SER A 5 -6.43 4.65 -14.47
N ASP A 6 -5.74 5.00 -15.57
CA ASP A 6 -5.68 6.37 -16.09
C ASP A 6 -6.81 6.68 -17.09
N ASN A 7 -7.62 5.67 -17.46
CA ASN A 7 -8.72 5.76 -18.44
C ASN A 7 -10.05 5.21 -17.89
N GLY A 8 -10.34 5.47 -16.61
CA GLY A 8 -11.66 5.18 -16.04
C GLY A 8 -11.97 3.69 -15.85
N GLY A 9 -10.97 2.81 -15.91
CA GLY A 9 -11.11 1.36 -15.68
C GLY A 9 -11.01 0.51 -16.94
N GLU A 10 -10.79 1.10 -18.13
CA GLU A 10 -10.62 0.32 -19.36
C GLU A 10 -9.33 -0.51 -19.36
N THR A 11 -8.23 0.06 -18.84
CA THR A 11 -6.96 -0.65 -18.67
C THR A 11 -6.34 -0.41 -17.30
N TYR A 12 -5.58 -1.41 -16.84
CA TYR A 12 -4.79 -1.33 -15.62
C TYR A 12 -3.46 -0.60 -15.89
N ASN A 13 -3.14 0.45 -15.12
CA ASN A 13 -1.93 1.25 -15.26
C ASN A 13 -0.70 0.67 -14.54
N LEU A 14 -0.82 -0.57 -14.01
CA LEU A 14 0.22 -1.34 -13.32
C LEU A 14 0.66 -0.78 -11.96
N ARG A 15 0.04 0.30 -11.45
CA ARG A 15 0.34 0.84 -10.12
C ARG A 15 -0.23 -0.06 -9.03
N HIS A 16 0.63 -0.38 -8.07
CA HIS A 16 0.28 -1.15 -6.88
C HIS A 16 1.07 -0.64 -5.68
N PHE A 17 0.54 -0.88 -4.50
CA PHE A 17 1.18 -0.74 -3.21
C PHE A 17 2.16 -1.88 -2.99
N TRP A 18 3.25 -1.61 -2.29
CA TRP A 18 4.31 -2.60 -2.09
C TRP A 18 4.11 -3.37 -0.79
N SER A 19 3.55 -4.58 -0.90
CA SER A 19 3.11 -5.42 0.23
C SER A 19 4.24 -5.91 1.14
N ASN A 20 5.50 -5.70 0.77
CA ASN A 20 6.65 -5.95 1.66
C ASN A 20 6.52 -5.17 2.99
N PHE A 21 5.79 -4.05 2.99
CA PHE A 21 5.41 -3.33 4.19
C PHE A 21 3.92 -3.00 4.16
N GLU A 22 3.17 -3.60 5.08
CA GLU A 22 1.71 -3.46 5.16
C GLU A 22 1.28 -3.50 6.64
N ILE A 23 0.35 -2.63 7.04
CA ILE A 23 -0.22 -2.59 8.40
C ILE A 23 -1.74 -2.55 8.27
N ALA A 24 -2.35 -3.67 7.90
CA ALA A 24 -3.78 -3.74 7.61
C ALA A 24 -4.59 -4.40 8.74
N ASP A 25 -5.83 -3.96 8.93
CA ASP A 25 -6.87 -4.73 9.61
C ASP A 25 -7.24 -5.98 8.79
N MET A 26 -7.11 -7.11 9.46
CA MET A 26 -7.35 -8.45 8.91
C MET A 26 -8.82 -8.71 8.60
N ASP A 27 -9.75 -7.93 9.17
CA ASP A 27 -11.18 -8.11 8.90
C ASP A 27 -11.53 -7.78 7.44
N PHE A 28 -10.78 -6.89 6.78
CA PHE A 28 -10.91 -6.69 5.34
C PHE A 28 -10.51 -7.93 4.55
N TRP A 29 -9.35 -8.52 4.86
CA TRP A 29 -8.85 -9.73 4.20
C TRP A 29 -9.71 -10.97 4.51
N ARG A 30 -10.42 -10.98 5.63
CA ARG A 30 -11.40 -12.01 5.99
C ARG A 30 -12.81 -11.72 5.46
N GLY A 31 -13.02 -10.53 4.90
CA GLY A 31 -14.32 -10.06 4.43
C GLY A 31 -14.77 -10.75 3.14
N GLU A 32 -16.08 -10.86 2.97
CA GLU A 32 -16.70 -11.57 1.84
C GLU A 32 -16.23 -11.08 0.47
N ALA A 33 -16.07 -9.75 0.31
CA ALA A 33 -15.64 -9.16 -0.95
C ALA A 33 -14.23 -9.62 -1.37
N TYR A 34 -13.28 -9.61 -0.43
CA TYR A 34 -11.92 -10.08 -0.70
C TYR A 34 -11.90 -11.60 -0.92
N THR A 35 -12.60 -12.38 -0.10
CA THR A 35 -12.65 -13.84 -0.23
C THR A 35 -13.14 -14.24 -1.63
N LYS A 36 -14.26 -13.66 -2.10
CA LYS A 36 -14.78 -13.97 -3.44
C LYS A 36 -13.85 -13.51 -4.56
N PHE A 37 -13.20 -12.36 -4.39
CA PHE A 37 -12.21 -11.87 -5.34
C PHE A 37 -11.01 -12.82 -5.44
N PHE A 38 -10.48 -13.26 -4.31
CA PHE A 38 -9.36 -14.20 -4.25
C PHE A 38 -9.74 -15.57 -4.83
N GLU A 39 -10.89 -16.13 -4.46
CA GLU A 39 -11.40 -17.40 -5.03
C GLU A 39 -11.55 -17.32 -6.56
N PHE A 40 -12.03 -16.19 -7.08
CA PHE A 40 -12.09 -15.97 -8.52
C PHE A 40 -10.71 -16.00 -9.15
N LEU A 41 -9.72 -15.29 -8.59
CA LEU A 41 -8.35 -15.27 -9.12
C LEU A 41 -7.69 -16.64 -9.06
N ASP A 42 -7.85 -17.36 -7.94
CA ASP A 42 -7.31 -18.70 -7.75
C ASP A 42 -7.87 -19.67 -8.80
N SER A 43 -9.18 -19.59 -9.08
CA SER A 43 -9.84 -20.37 -10.13
C SER A 43 -9.31 -20.10 -11.55
N LYS A 44 -8.70 -18.93 -11.80
CA LYS A 44 -8.05 -18.61 -13.09
C LYS A 44 -6.65 -19.18 -13.20
N GLY A 45 -6.02 -19.57 -12.10
CA GLY A 45 -4.69 -20.16 -12.07
C GLY A 45 -3.55 -19.19 -12.40
N GLY A 46 -3.79 -17.88 -12.46
CA GLY A 46 -2.77 -16.88 -12.81
C GLY A 46 -1.61 -16.79 -11.82
N PHE A 47 -1.78 -17.29 -10.59
CA PHE A 47 -0.68 -17.47 -9.64
C PHE A 47 0.37 -18.48 -10.13
N TYR A 48 -0.03 -19.47 -10.94
CA TYR A 48 0.83 -20.56 -11.41
C TYR A 48 1.14 -20.48 -12.91
N TYR A 49 0.14 -20.15 -13.73
CA TYR A 49 0.30 -20.02 -15.17
C TYR A 49 0.90 -18.68 -15.58
N GLU A 50 0.81 -17.68 -14.71
CA GLU A 50 1.51 -16.40 -14.83
C GLU A 50 2.41 -16.19 -13.60
N ARG A 51 2.49 -14.96 -13.09
CA ARG A 51 3.25 -14.63 -11.89
C ARG A 51 2.55 -13.51 -11.12
N TRP A 52 1.28 -13.70 -10.82
CA TRP A 52 0.51 -12.75 -10.01
C TRP A 52 1.12 -12.68 -8.61
N GLY A 53 1.71 -11.52 -8.29
CA GLY A 53 2.19 -11.23 -6.95
C GLY A 53 1.03 -10.84 -6.03
N ASP A 54 1.23 -11.02 -4.74
CA ASP A 54 0.32 -10.53 -3.70
C ASP A 54 0.16 -9.01 -3.76
N ALA A 55 1.25 -8.26 -3.98
CA ALA A 55 1.23 -6.80 -4.06
C ALA A 55 0.16 -6.21 -5.02
N PRO A 56 0.11 -6.58 -6.33
CA PRO A 56 -0.95 -6.12 -7.22
C PRO A 56 -2.34 -6.68 -6.85
N VAL A 57 -2.44 -7.91 -6.32
CA VAL A 57 -3.72 -8.50 -5.89
C VAL A 57 -4.33 -7.72 -4.73
N HIS A 58 -3.55 -7.48 -3.66
CA HIS A 58 -3.93 -6.69 -2.49
C HIS A 58 -4.30 -5.26 -2.91
N SER A 59 -3.52 -4.66 -3.79
CA SER A 59 -3.75 -3.28 -4.24
C SER A 59 -5.03 -3.12 -5.05
N ILE A 60 -5.32 -4.07 -5.94
CA ILE A 60 -6.57 -4.06 -6.72
C ILE A 60 -7.77 -4.24 -5.77
N ALA A 61 -7.71 -5.21 -4.86
CA ALA A 61 -8.77 -5.42 -3.88
C ALA A 61 -9.02 -4.17 -3.03
N ALA A 62 -7.96 -3.61 -2.45
CA ALA A 62 -8.03 -2.42 -1.60
C ALA A 62 -8.62 -1.22 -2.35
N ALA A 63 -8.11 -0.93 -3.55
CA ALA A 63 -8.56 0.25 -4.30
C ALA A 63 -9.97 0.11 -4.92
N LEU A 64 -10.53 -1.10 -4.95
CA LEU A 64 -11.90 -1.37 -5.39
C LEU A 64 -12.90 -1.47 -4.25
N PHE A 65 -12.52 -2.05 -3.11
CA PHE A 65 -13.46 -2.44 -2.05
C PHE A 65 -13.36 -1.59 -0.80
N ILE A 66 -12.28 -0.83 -0.60
CA ILE A 66 -12.09 0.05 0.57
C ILE A 66 -12.41 1.50 0.18
N PRO A 67 -13.17 2.24 1.02
CA PRO A 67 -13.28 3.69 0.89
C PRO A 67 -11.90 4.37 0.88
N LYS A 68 -11.65 5.28 -0.05
CA LYS A 68 -10.32 5.88 -0.24
C LYS A 68 -9.78 6.56 1.03
N ASP A 69 -10.67 7.12 1.84
CA ASP A 69 -10.37 7.81 3.10
C ASP A 69 -9.93 6.87 4.23
N GLU A 70 -10.17 5.56 4.09
CA GLU A 70 -9.62 4.55 4.99
C GLU A 70 -8.22 4.08 4.59
N LEU A 71 -7.77 4.38 3.36
CA LEU A 71 -6.42 4.08 2.90
C LEU A 71 -5.44 5.16 3.39
N HIS A 72 -4.47 4.75 4.20
CA HIS A 72 -3.48 5.66 4.77
C HIS A 72 -2.11 5.54 4.08
N PHE A 73 -1.40 6.66 3.91
CA PHE A 73 0.01 6.66 3.53
C PHE A 73 0.85 7.18 4.69
N PHE A 74 1.63 6.33 5.35
CA PHE A 74 2.56 6.76 6.40
C PHE A 74 3.75 7.49 5.80
N ARG A 75 3.62 8.80 5.69
CA ARG A 75 4.67 9.69 5.17
C ARG A 75 5.85 9.83 6.13
N ASP A 76 5.60 9.53 7.40
CA ASP A 76 6.46 9.73 8.55
C ASP A 76 7.28 8.50 8.96
N ILE A 77 6.97 7.31 8.41
CA ILE A 77 7.75 6.09 8.63
C ILE A 77 8.88 6.00 7.60
N GLY A 78 10.14 5.99 8.04
CA GLY A 78 11.28 5.63 7.18
C GLY A 78 11.35 4.13 6.96
N TYR A 79 11.31 3.68 5.71
CA TYR A 79 11.36 2.26 5.36
C TYR A 79 12.22 2.00 4.13
N ARG A 80 13.02 0.93 4.16
CA ARG A 80 13.84 0.49 3.04
C ARG A 80 13.67 -0.99 2.81
N HIS A 81 13.42 -1.34 1.56
CA HIS A 81 13.53 -2.70 1.04
C HIS A 81 14.22 -2.59 -0.32
N GLU A 82 15.39 -3.21 -0.47
CA GLU A 82 16.23 -2.95 -1.65
C GLU A 82 15.48 -3.22 -2.97
N PRO A 83 15.71 -2.40 -4.02
CA PRO A 83 16.63 -1.26 -4.08
C PRO A 83 15.97 0.08 -3.65
N PHE A 84 14.78 0.04 -3.07
CA PHE A 84 13.95 1.21 -2.89
C PHE A 84 13.82 1.62 -1.42
N GLN A 85 13.61 2.92 -1.18
CA GLN A 85 13.31 3.43 0.16
C GLN A 85 12.29 4.55 0.11
N HIS A 86 11.53 4.66 1.19
CA HIS A 86 10.75 5.83 1.56
C HIS A 86 11.43 6.47 2.77
N CYS A 87 11.83 7.73 2.64
CA CYS A 87 12.48 8.49 3.70
C CYS A 87 11.68 9.78 3.98
N PRO A 88 11.17 9.97 5.22
CA PRO A 88 10.47 11.19 5.63
C PRO A 88 11.30 12.46 5.39
N ARG A 89 10.63 13.61 5.40
CA ARG A 89 11.26 14.92 5.15
C ARG A 89 10.84 15.95 6.17
N GLY A 90 11.64 17.01 6.29
CA GLY A 90 11.32 18.14 7.17
C GLY A 90 11.19 17.70 8.63
N GLU A 91 10.15 18.18 9.29
CA GLU A 91 9.89 17.90 10.71
C GLU A 91 9.70 16.42 11.00
N ASP A 92 9.07 15.65 10.11
CA ASP A 92 8.84 14.21 10.31
C ASP A 92 10.17 13.44 10.35
N TRP A 93 11.15 13.84 9.51
CA TRP A 93 12.49 13.24 9.53
C TRP A 93 13.22 13.51 10.84
N THR A 94 13.14 14.74 11.34
CA THR A 94 13.76 15.14 12.61
C THR A 94 13.05 14.49 13.81
N ARG A 95 11.72 14.48 13.82
CA ARG A 95 10.90 13.88 14.89
C ARG A 95 11.11 12.38 14.98
N GLY A 96 11.10 11.70 13.82
CA GLY A 96 11.36 10.26 13.72
C GLY A 96 12.82 9.86 13.89
N LYS A 97 13.73 10.82 14.08
CA LYS A 97 15.20 10.60 14.19
C LYS A 97 15.72 9.71 13.06
N CYS A 98 15.25 9.94 11.84
CA CYS A 98 15.52 9.08 10.70
C CYS A 98 17.02 9.02 10.37
N SER A 99 17.50 7.85 9.96
CA SER A 99 18.90 7.61 9.58
C SER A 99 19.12 7.64 8.06
N CYS A 100 18.06 7.60 7.26
CA CYS A 100 18.10 7.66 5.80
C CYS A 100 18.36 9.10 5.30
N ASN A 101 18.88 9.22 4.08
CA ASN A 101 19.02 10.52 3.42
C ASN A 101 17.63 10.96 2.90
N SER A 102 17.12 12.09 3.39
CA SER A 102 15.79 12.62 3.02
C SER A 102 15.64 12.99 1.54
N HIS A 103 16.74 13.16 0.81
CA HIS A 103 16.73 13.36 -0.64
C HIS A 103 16.66 12.06 -1.43
N ASP A 104 17.04 10.95 -0.81
CA ASP A 104 17.03 9.62 -1.40
C ASP A 104 15.73 8.91 -1.01
N THR A 105 14.63 9.30 -1.62
CA THR A 105 13.31 8.67 -1.39
C THR A 105 12.65 8.43 -2.74
N LEU A 106 12.18 7.21 -2.97
CA LEU A 106 11.27 6.94 -4.07
C LEU A 106 9.91 7.55 -3.76
N GLY A 107 9.23 8.07 -4.79
CA GLY A 107 7.88 8.64 -4.63
C GLY A 107 7.65 9.98 -5.34
N MET A 108 8.68 10.61 -5.92
CA MET A 108 8.50 11.83 -6.73
C MET A 108 8.49 11.59 -8.26
N GLY A 109 8.57 10.33 -8.71
CA GLY A 109 8.72 9.97 -10.13
C GLY A 109 7.53 9.23 -10.77
N GLY A 110 6.33 9.23 -10.17
CA GLY A 110 5.09 8.73 -10.79
C GLY A 110 4.96 7.21 -11.03
N PHE A 111 6.02 6.42 -10.83
CA PHE A 111 6.04 4.99 -11.15
C PHE A 111 5.80 4.04 -9.96
N PHE A 112 6.05 4.49 -8.72
CA PHE A 112 5.90 3.66 -7.53
C PHE A 112 5.37 4.50 -6.37
N PHE A 113 4.24 4.08 -5.80
CA PHE A 113 3.73 4.60 -4.55
C PHE A 113 3.97 3.54 -3.48
N PHE A 114 4.92 3.80 -2.58
CA PHE A 114 4.94 3.13 -1.30
C PHE A 114 3.63 3.49 -0.62
N LEU A 115 2.77 2.51 -0.39
CA LEU A 115 1.66 2.68 0.53
C LEU A 115 1.73 1.50 1.47
N VAL A 116 1.69 1.82 2.74
CA VAL A 116 1.34 0.87 3.78
C VAL A 116 -0.19 0.81 3.73
N LEU A 117 -0.77 -0.33 3.37
CA LEU A 117 -2.22 -0.45 3.50
C LEU A 117 -2.55 -0.40 4.99
N VAL A 118 -3.30 0.62 5.44
CA VAL A 118 -4.08 0.54 6.68
C VAL A 118 -5.50 0.23 6.29
N VAL A 119 -6.00 -0.86 6.84
CA VAL A 119 -7.44 -1.05 7.01
C VAL A 119 -7.67 -0.72 8.49
N VAL A 120 -8.58 0.22 8.74
CA VAL A 120 -9.18 0.61 10.03
C VAL A 120 -8.32 0.48 11.31
N LEU A 121 -7.73 1.61 11.71
CA LEU A 121 -7.77 2.12 13.09
C LEU A 121 -7.62 3.64 13.06
N VAL A 122 -8.63 4.33 12.52
CA VAL A 122 -8.79 5.79 12.59
C VAL A 122 -8.78 6.28 14.07
N LEU A 123 -8.97 5.38 15.03
CA LEU A 123 -8.93 5.68 16.47
C LEU A 123 -7.55 5.50 17.14
N TRP A 124 -6.55 4.91 16.48
CA TRP A 124 -5.23 4.71 17.11
C TRP A 124 -4.09 5.46 16.42
N ALA A 125 -4.16 5.70 15.11
CA ALA A 125 -3.07 6.35 14.38
C ALA A 125 -2.89 7.85 14.72
N ASN A 126 -3.92 8.53 15.24
CA ASN A 126 -3.79 9.93 15.69
C ASN A 126 -3.25 10.07 17.13
N ASP A 127 -3.25 8.98 17.92
CA ASP A 127 -2.71 8.95 19.29
C ASP A 127 -1.41 8.12 19.41
N ALA A 128 -1.11 7.30 18.40
CA ALA A 128 0.14 6.55 18.33
C ALA A 128 1.25 7.45 17.75
N THR A 129 1.72 8.41 18.54
CA THR A 129 3.17 8.49 18.68
C THR A 129 3.61 7.11 19.12
N MET A 130 4.13 6.30 18.19
CA MET A 130 4.91 5.12 18.55
C MET A 130 6.13 5.64 19.32
N GLU A 131 5.97 5.85 20.62
CA GLU A 131 7.08 6.02 21.55
C GLU A 131 7.86 4.70 21.54
N VAL A 132 9.05 4.77 20.94
CA VAL A 132 10.14 3.82 21.20
C VAL A 132 11.01 4.41 22.28
#